data_AF-A0A1F7WLA0-F1
#
_entry.id   AF-A0A1F7WLA0-F1
#
_cell.length_a   1.000
_cell.length_b   1.000
_cell.length_c   1.000
_cell.angle_alpha   90.00
_cell.angle_beta   90.00
_cell.angle_gamma   90.00
#
_symmetry.space_group_name_H-M   'P 1'
#
loop_
_entity.id
_entity.type
_entity.pdbx_description
1 polymer ?
#
loop_
_entity_poly.entity_id
_entity_poly.type
_entity_poly.pdbx_seq_one_letter_code
_entity_poly.pdbx_strand_id
1 'polypeptide(L)'
;MNFCLKSSKETPFFLKIKGFFGMISEREIQVENYFSSLKTTRDEMPFKIDISITSEEFSGEERLIMNIRSEPAVLFKMRQLSSKPPLDEFKCNDVIDNNKQFVNEIMIGLGGVIIEKPKAIAEYIKTPIIEKLEGNKFNKVANLLKNGRSKIERGGDDIPDGLTDLRSALEIFIKNLVERIGKEPRAQNKLRENLKILEEEGYVDKKIGELISNILNTWLWRYLSDKPVHKREKINLTEARFLFSIVEESINFLLNKVLYGF
;
A
#
# COMPACT_ATOMS: atom_id res chain seq x y z
N MET A 1 -34.50 -2.28 -19.72
CA MET A 1 -34.33 -3.72 -20.05
C MET A 1 -33.77 -4.38 -18.80
N ASN A 2 -34.58 -5.12 -18.05
CA ASN A 2 -34.15 -5.74 -16.78
C ASN A 2 -33.51 -7.09 -17.07
N PHE A 3 -32.18 -7.18 -16.95
CA PHE A 3 -31.48 -8.46 -16.92
C PHE A 3 -31.46 -8.99 -15.49
N CYS A 4 -32.38 -9.90 -15.18
CA CYS A 4 -32.29 -10.76 -14.00
C CYS A 4 -31.58 -12.05 -14.43
N LEU A 5 -30.26 -12.10 -14.26
CA LEU A 5 -29.54 -13.37 -14.33
C LEU A 5 -29.87 -14.17 -13.07
N LYS A 6 -30.90 -15.02 -13.14
CA LYS A 6 -31.09 -16.10 -12.16
C LYS A 6 -29.90 -17.06 -12.29
N SER A 7 -28.87 -16.84 -11.50
CA SER A 7 -27.86 -17.84 -11.20
C SER A 7 -28.52 -18.95 -10.37
N SER A 8 -28.97 -20.03 -11.01
CA SER A 8 -29.43 -21.23 -10.34
C SER A 8 -28.24 -21.97 -9.72
N LYS A 9 -27.74 -21.51 -8.57
CA LYS A 9 -26.84 -22.32 -7.75
C LYS A 9 -27.67 -23.18 -6.82
N GLU A 10 -27.44 -24.48 -6.88
CA GLU A 10 -28.13 -25.47 -6.06
C GLU A 10 -27.93 -25.15 -4.58
N THR A 11 -29.04 -24.98 -3.87
CA THR A 11 -29.03 -24.82 -2.42
C THR A 11 -28.41 -26.06 -1.78
N PRO A 12 -27.41 -25.91 -0.87
CA PRO A 12 -26.79 -27.04 -0.18
C PRO A 12 -27.83 -27.99 0.41
N PHE A 13 -27.65 -29.30 0.22
CA PHE A 13 -28.61 -30.35 0.58
C PHE A 13 -29.09 -30.25 2.05
N PHE A 14 -28.19 -29.89 2.97
CA PHE A 14 -28.48 -29.71 4.39
C PHE A 14 -29.48 -28.57 4.68
N LEU A 15 -29.46 -27.50 3.88
CA LEU A 15 -30.39 -26.37 4.02
C LEU A 15 -31.76 -26.68 3.43
N LYS A 16 -31.82 -27.50 2.37
CA LYS A 16 -33.09 -28.03 1.85
C LYS A 16 -33.81 -28.88 2.90
N ILE A 17 -33.06 -29.72 3.63
CA ILE A 17 -33.61 -30.56 4.71
C ILE A 17 -34.12 -29.69 5.85
N LYS A 18 -33.34 -28.72 6.34
CA LYS A 18 -33.77 -27.85 7.44
C LYS A 18 -34.94 -26.91 7.09
N GLY A 19 -35.00 -26.42 5.85
CA GLY A 19 -36.14 -25.65 5.33
C GLY A 19 -37.43 -26.46 5.29
N PHE A 20 -37.34 -27.77 4.98
CA PHE A 20 -38.48 -28.68 4.99
C PHE A 20 -39.09 -28.90 6.40
N PHE A 21 -38.29 -28.76 7.46
CA PHE A 21 -38.74 -28.82 8.86
C PHE A 21 -39.17 -27.46 9.45
N GLY A 22 -39.24 -26.39 8.64
CA GLY A 22 -39.67 -25.07 9.09
C GLY A 22 -38.73 -24.36 10.08
N MET A 23 -37.48 -24.80 10.19
CA MET A 23 -36.52 -24.31 11.18
C MET A 23 -35.60 -23.18 10.67
N ILE A 24 -35.68 -22.80 9.40
CA ILE A 24 -34.85 -21.75 8.79
C ILE A 24 -35.72 -20.85 7.91
N SER A 25 -35.63 -19.54 8.13
CA SER A 25 -36.30 -18.52 7.34
C SER A 25 -35.65 -18.32 5.96
N GLU A 26 -36.42 -17.85 4.97
CA GLU A 26 -35.87 -17.51 3.65
C GLU A 26 -34.71 -16.51 3.73
N ARG A 27 -34.75 -15.61 4.71
CA ARG A 27 -33.69 -14.63 4.99
C ARG A 27 -32.38 -15.31 5.38
N GLU A 28 -32.42 -16.34 6.22
CA GLU A 28 -31.25 -17.10 6.63
C GLU A 28 -30.64 -17.87 5.46
N ILE A 29 -31.48 -18.47 4.60
CA ILE A 29 -31.03 -19.13 3.36
C ILE A 29 -30.34 -18.13 2.43
N GLN A 30 -30.90 -16.92 2.28
CA GLN A 30 -30.30 -15.86 1.46
C GLN A 30 -28.94 -15.39 2.02
N VAL A 31 -28.85 -15.20 3.33
CA VAL A 31 -27.61 -14.80 4.01
C VAL A 31 -26.53 -15.88 3.87
N GLU A 32 -26.90 -17.15 4.01
CA GLU A 32 -25.94 -18.26 3.87
C GLU A 32 -25.47 -18.42 2.43
N ASN A 33 -26.38 -18.30 1.46
CA ASN A 33 -26.03 -18.29 0.04
C ASN A 33 -25.10 -17.11 -0.30
N TYR A 34 -25.35 -15.93 0.27
CA TYR A 34 -24.50 -14.76 0.10
C TYR A 34 -23.08 -15.02 0.60
N PHE A 35 -22.92 -15.48 1.84
CA PHE A 35 -21.60 -15.76 2.41
C PHE A 35 -20.88 -16.92 1.70
N SER A 36 -21.62 -17.94 1.30
CA SER A 36 -21.08 -19.05 0.49
C SER A 36 -20.56 -18.55 -0.85
N SER A 37 -21.36 -17.72 -1.55
CA SER A 37 -20.96 -17.09 -2.80
C SER A 37 -19.70 -16.24 -2.61
N LEU A 38 -19.71 -15.35 -1.62
CA LEU A 38 -18.58 -14.48 -1.30
C LEU A 38 -17.29 -15.26 -1.01
N LYS A 39 -17.35 -16.38 -0.29
CA LYS A 39 -16.19 -17.26 -0.03
C LYS A 39 -15.57 -17.78 -1.33
N THR A 40 -16.41 -18.17 -2.29
CA THR A 40 -15.97 -18.80 -3.55
C THR A 40 -15.57 -17.82 -4.65
N THR A 41 -16.01 -16.56 -4.57
CA THR A 41 -15.65 -15.53 -5.56
C THR A 41 -14.14 -15.26 -5.55
N ARG A 42 -13.50 -15.11 -6.71
CA ARG A 42 -12.08 -14.74 -6.81
C ARG A 42 -11.84 -13.34 -6.21
N ASP A 43 -10.67 -13.13 -5.60
CA ASP A 43 -10.36 -11.94 -4.78
C ASP A 43 -10.38 -10.63 -5.60
N GLU A 44 -9.91 -10.72 -6.83
CA GLU A 44 -9.77 -9.65 -7.82
C GLU A 44 -11.08 -9.25 -8.51
N MET A 45 -12.14 -10.05 -8.37
CA MET A 45 -13.39 -9.79 -9.10
C MET A 45 -14.08 -8.52 -8.58
N PRO A 46 -14.62 -7.67 -9.47
CA PRO A 46 -15.44 -6.54 -9.07
C PRO A 46 -16.69 -7.07 -8.35
N PHE A 47 -16.91 -6.61 -7.12
CA PHE A 47 -17.97 -7.14 -6.26
C PHE A 47 -19.04 -6.10 -5.93
N LYS A 48 -18.64 -4.84 -5.77
CA LYS A 48 -19.58 -3.71 -5.64
C LYS A 48 -19.20 -2.63 -6.63
N ILE A 49 -20.20 -2.15 -7.36
CA ILE A 49 -20.05 -1.10 -8.36
C ILE A 49 -21.00 0.01 -7.95
N ASP A 50 -20.45 1.18 -7.65
CA ASP A 50 -21.21 2.39 -7.37
C ASP A 50 -21.09 3.30 -8.59
N ILE A 51 -22.24 3.73 -9.12
CA ILE A 51 -22.32 4.69 -10.22
C ILE A 51 -23.07 5.91 -9.69
N SER A 52 -22.44 7.08 -9.72
CA SER A 52 -23.08 8.35 -9.44
C SER A 52 -23.08 9.22 -10.69
N ILE A 53 -24.20 9.91 -10.92
CA ILE A 53 -24.38 10.81 -12.06
C ILE A 53 -24.70 12.18 -11.49
N THR A 54 -23.91 13.18 -11.87
CA THR A 54 -24.12 14.59 -11.51
C THR A 54 -24.26 15.43 -12.79
N SER A 55 -25.01 16.53 -12.71
CA SER A 55 -25.03 17.54 -13.78
C SER A 55 -24.02 18.63 -13.42
N GLU A 56 -23.05 18.87 -14.28
CA GLU A 56 -22.04 19.91 -14.08
C GLU A 56 -21.83 20.69 -15.37
N GLU A 57 -21.59 21.99 -15.23
CA GLU A 57 -21.20 22.83 -16.36
C GLU A 57 -19.73 22.56 -16.70
N PHE A 58 -19.47 22.10 -17.93
CA PHE A 58 -18.13 21.83 -18.41
C PHE A 58 -17.92 22.53 -19.75
N SER A 59 -16.99 23.48 -19.79
CA SER A 59 -16.70 24.32 -20.97
C SER A 59 -17.91 25.15 -21.47
N GLY A 60 -18.79 25.61 -20.56
CA GLY A 60 -19.93 26.46 -20.90
C GLY A 60 -21.19 25.71 -21.33
N GLU A 61 -21.18 24.38 -21.28
CA GLU A 61 -22.33 23.51 -21.56
C GLU A 61 -22.63 22.65 -20.34
N GLU A 62 -23.92 22.46 -20.05
CA GLU A 62 -24.36 21.52 -19.01
C GLU A 62 -24.16 20.08 -19.49
N ARG A 63 -23.39 19.28 -18.73
CA ARG A 63 -23.07 17.89 -19.06
C ARG A 63 -23.36 16.97 -17.89
N LEU A 64 -23.76 15.74 -18.21
CA LEU A 64 -23.87 14.68 -17.21
C LEU A 64 -22.50 14.05 -17.00
N ILE A 65 -22.00 14.15 -15.77
CA ILE A 65 -20.76 13.54 -15.31
C ILE A 65 -21.10 12.23 -14.61
N MET A 66 -20.52 11.14 -15.10
CA MET A 66 -20.66 9.82 -14.48
C MET A 66 -19.38 9.43 -13.77
N ASN A 67 -19.49 9.15 -12.47
CA ASN A 67 -18.41 8.60 -11.67
C ASN A 67 -18.69 7.13 -11.40
N ILE A 68 -17.71 6.28 -11.73
CA ILE A 68 -17.81 4.83 -11.55
C ILE A 68 -16.75 4.39 -10.55
N ARG A 69 -17.17 3.69 -9.50
CA ARG A 69 -16.29 3.09 -8.50
C ARG A 69 -16.52 1.59 -8.45
N SER A 70 -15.43 0.83 -8.52
CA SER A 70 -15.45 -0.62 -8.32
C SER A 70 -14.69 -0.99 -7.03
N GLU A 71 -15.28 -1.84 -6.20
CA GLU A 71 -14.63 -2.48 -5.06
C GLU A 71 -14.48 -3.99 -5.30
N PRO A 72 -13.26 -4.56 -5.08
CA PRO A 72 -13.02 -5.98 -5.29
C PRO A 72 -13.58 -6.86 -4.17
N ALA A 73 -13.87 -8.12 -4.51
CA ALA A 73 -14.41 -9.12 -3.58
C ALA A 73 -13.53 -9.33 -2.34
N VAL A 74 -12.21 -9.20 -2.48
CA VAL A 74 -11.27 -9.34 -1.35
C VAL A 74 -11.58 -8.41 -0.18
N LEU A 75 -12.03 -7.19 -0.44
CA LEU A 75 -12.37 -6.24 0.62
C LEU A 75 -13.63 -6.69 1.38
N PHE A 76 -14.59 -7.28 0.68
CA PHE A 76 -15.81 -7.81 1.30
C PHE A 76 -15.52 -9.06 2.12
N LYS A 77 -14.67 -9.96 1.61
CA LYS A 77 -14.18 -11.11 2.37
C LYS A 77 -13.50 -10.66 3.67
N MET A 78 -12.62 -9.65 3.61
CA MET A 78 -11.97 -9.09 4.79
C MET A 78 -12.95 -8.49 5.80
N ARG A 79 -13.90 -7.67 5.34
CA ARG A 79 -14.84 -6.96 6.21
C ARG A 79 -15.89 -7.90 6.83
N GLN A 80 -16.36 -8.89 6.08
CA GLN A 80 -17.56 -9.64 6.44
C GLN A 80 -17.30 -11.10 6.83
N LEU A 81 -16.22 -11.71 6.33
CA LEU A 81 -15.83 -13.06 6.72
C LEU A 81 -14.68 -13.07 7.73
N SER A 82 -14.16 -11.89 8.09
CA SER A 82 -12.93 -11.71 8.88
C SER A 82 -11.73 -12.49 8.33
N SER A 83 -11.78 -12.87 7.05
CA SER A 83 -10.68 -13.57 6.38
C SER A 83 -9.59 -12.57 6.06
N LYS A 84 -8.35 -12.85 6.44
CA LYS A 84 -7.18 -12.06 6.04
C LYS A 84 -6.41 -12.84 4.98
N PRO A 85 -6.85 -12.82 3.70
CA PRO A 85 -6.09 -13.50 2.66
C PRO A 85 -4.67 -12.91 2.60
N PRO A 86 -3.63 -13.75 2.44
CA PRO A 86 -2.28 -13.26 2.24
C PRO A 86 -2.21 -12.56 0.88
N LEU A 87 -2.21 -11.23 0.93
CA LEU A 87 -2.06 -10.34 -0.21
C LEU A 87 -0.61 -9.88 -0.28
N ASP A 88 0.14 -10.48 -1.20
CA ASP A 88 1.44 -9.98 -1.63
C ASP A 88 1.27 -8.86 -2.68
N GLU A 89 2.38 -8.20 -3.02
CA GLU A 89 2.40 -7.09 -3.97
C GLU A 89 1.84 -7.50 -5.35
N PHE A 90 2.15 -8.72 -5.79
CA PHE A 90 1.67 -9.25 -7.07
C PHE A 90 0.15 -9.37 -7.10
N LYS A 91 -0.44 -10.01 -6.08
CA LYS A 91 -1.90 -10.13 -5.95
C LYS A 91 -2.59 -8.78 -5.80
N CYS A 92 -1.97 -7.84 -5.09
CA CYS A 92 -2.50 -6.48 -4.98
C CYS A 92 -2.55 -5.78 -6.34
N ASN A 93 -1.49 -5.89 -7.13
CA ASN A 93 -1.45 -5.34 -8.48
C ASN A 93 -2.49 -6.02 -9.38
N ASP A 94 -2.59 -7.35 -9.34
CA ASP A 94 -3.62 -8.10 -10.09
C ASP A 94 -5.03 -7.63 -9.74
N VAL A 95 -5.34 -7.47 -8.45
CA VAL A 95 -6.65 -6.97 -8.00
C VAL A 95 -6.92 -5.56 -8.55
N ILE A 96 -5.92 -4.67 -8.46
CA ILE A 96 -6.04 -3.28 -8.93
C ILE A 96 -6.26 -3.25 -10.45
N ASP A 97 -5.45 -3.98 -11.20
CA ASP A 97 -5.48 -3.94 -12.66
C ASP A 97 -6.75 -4.57 -13.23
N ASN A 98 -7.22 -5.69 -12.65
CA ASN A 98 -8.52 -6.26 -13.03
C ASN A 98 -9.67 -5.27 -12.80
N ASN A 99 -9.66 -4.52 -11.70
CA ASN A 99 -10.71 -3.55 -11.41
C ASN A 99 -10.62 -2.30 -12.30
N LYS A 100 -9.40 -1.82 -12.60
CA LYS A 100 -9.20 -0.73 -13.57
C LYS A 100 -9.69 -1.14 -14.95
N GLN A 101 -9.33 -2.34 -15.41
CA GLN A 101 -9.78 -2.87 -16.69
C GLN A 101 -11.30 -2.97 -16.74
N PHE A 102 -11.93 -3.51 -15.70
CA PHE A 102 -13.38 -3.61 -15.61
C PHE A 102 -14.08 -2.25 -15.72
N VAL A 103 -13.62 -1.23 -14.97
CA VAL A 103 -14.18 0.12 -15.07
C VAL A 103 -13.94 0.72 -16.46
N ASN A 104 -12.76 0.49 -17.04
CA ASN A 104 -12.43 0.96 -18.38
C ASN A 104 -13.36 0.35 -19.45
N GLU A 105 -13.69 -0.94 -19.33
CA GLU A 105 -14.65 -1.62 -20.22
C GLU A 105 -16.06 -1.02 -20.10
N ILE A 106 -16.51 -0.66 -18.89
CA ILE A 106 -17.78 0.06 -18.71
C ILE A 106 -17.71 1.44 -19.39
N MET A 107 -16.63 2.19 -19.16
CA MET A 107 -16.46 3.52 -19.74
C MET A 107 -16.48 3.50 -21.27
N ILE A 108 -15.79 2.53 -21.88
CA ILE A 108 -15.81 2.32 -23.34
C ILE A 108 -17.21 1.90 -23.79
N GLY A 109 -17.85 0.98 -23.09
CA GLY A 109 -19.19 0.47 -23.43
C GLY A 109 -20.29 1.53 -23.37
N LEU A 110 -20.12 2.57 -22.55
CA LEU A 110 -21.05 3.70 -22.46
C LEU A 110 -20.87 4.73 -23.59
N GLY A 111 -19.75 4.69 -24.32
CA GLY A 111 -19.49 5.60 -25.44
C GLY A 111 -19.33 7.08 -25.06
N GLY A 112 -19.12 7.38 -23.77
CA GLY A 112 -18.95 8.74 -23.27
C GLY A 112 -17.54 9.29 -23.48
N VAL A 113 -17.39 10.60 -23.30
CA VAL A 113 -16.06 11.25 -23.26
C VAL A 113 -15.40 10.95 -21.92
N ILE A 114 -14.23 10.33 -21.96
CA ILE A 114 -13.44 10.00 -20.77
C ILE A 114 -12.77 11.28 -20.25
N ILE A 115 -13.25 11.78 -19.10
CA ILE A 115 -12.67 12.94 -18.41
C ILE A 115 -11.43 12.51 -17.61
N GLU A 116 -11.52 11.38 -16.91
CA GLU A 116 -10.43 10.81 -16.11
C GLU A 116 -10.34 9.29 -16.32
N LYS A 117 -9.13 8.76 -16.45
CA LYS A 117 -8.90 7.31 -16.56
C LYS A 117 -9.05 6.60 -15.20
N PRO A 118 -9.46 5.32 -15.16
CA PRO A 118 -9.55 4.56 -13.92
C PRO A 118 -8.22 4.55 -13.15
N LYS A 119 -8.28 4.95 -11.88
CA LYS A 119 -7.15 4.95 -10.94
C LYS A 119 -7.54 4.27 -9.64
N ALA A 120 -6.55 3.72 -8.94
CA ALA A 120 -6.78 3.17 -7.61
C ALA A 120 -7.07 4.33 -6.63
N ILE A 121 -8.14 4.20 -5.84
CA ILE A 121 -8.53 5.24 -4.84
C ILE A 121 -7.48 5.33 -3.72
N ALA A 122 -6.82 4.21 -3.42
CA ALA A 122 -5.65 4.16 -2.55
C ALA A 122 -4.62 3.25 -3.21
N GLU A 123 -3.40 3.76 -3.38
CA GLU A 123 -2.25 2.92 -3.74
C GLU A 123 -1.89 2.10 -2.50
N TYR A 124 -2.06 0.79 -2.59
CA TYR A 124 -1.59 -0.12 -1.57
C TYR A 124 -0.07 -0.16 -1.62
N ILE A 125 0.55 0.74 -0.87
CA ILE A 125 1.97 0.66 -0.56
C ILE A 125 2.06 -0.04 0.78
N LYS A 126 1.95 -1.37 0.78
CA LYS A 126 2.45 -2.15 1.93
C LYS A 126 3.77 -2.77 1.58
N THR A 127 4.78 -2.31 2.30
CA THR A 127 6.01 -3.04 2.45
C THR A 127 5.94 -3.76 3.79
N PRO A 128 6.38 -5.03 3.89
CA PRO A 128 6.40 -5.76 5.16
C PRO A 128 7.08 -4.99 6.30
N ILE A 129 8.01 -4.09 5.96
CA ILE A 129 8.70 -3.23 6.93
C ILE A 129 7.80 -2.15 7.53
N ILE A 130 6.86 -1.58 6.77
CA ILE A 130 5.92 -0.56 7.28
C ILE A 130 5.06 -1.14 8.42
N GLU A 131 4.51 -2.34 8.23
CA GLU A 131 3.69 -3.00 9.26
C GLU A 131 4.53 -3.32 10.52
N LYS A 132 5.77 -3.81 10.32
CA LYS A 132 6.70 -4.04 11.43
C LYS A 132 7.03 -2.75 12.19
N LEU A 133 7.23 -1.64 11.49
CA LEU A 133 7.51 -0.34 12.10
C LEU A 133 6.31 0.16 12.91
N GLU A 134 5.10 0.09 12.37
CA GLU A 134 3.86 0.46 13.07
C GLU A 134 3.63 -0.41 14.31
N GLY A 135 3.79 -1.74 14.18
CA GLY A 135 3.70 -2.67 15.30
C GLY A 135 4.72 -2.39 16.41
N ASN A 136 5.90 -1.88 16.05
CA ASN A 136 6.94 -1.48 17.00
C ASN A 136 6.85 0.00 17.42
N LYS A 137 5.76 0.71 17.12
CA LYS A 137 5.53 2.12 17.47
C LYS A 137 6.47 3.14 16.78
N PHE A 138 7.07 2.79 15.65
CA PHE A 138 7.83 3.71 14.80
C PHE A 138 6.93 4.42 13.76
N ASN A 139 5.75 4.89 14.19
CA ASN A 139 4.71 5.41 13.29
C ASN A 139 5.19 6.57 12.39
N LYS A 140 6.04 7.46 12.93
CA LYS A 140 6.61 8.57 12.15
C LYS A 140 7.50 8.09 11.01
N VAL A 141 8.29 7.04 11.23
CA VAL A 141 9.15 6.41 10.21
C VAL A 141 8.27 5.74 9.15
N ALA A 142 7.27 4.96 9.57
CA ALA A 142 6.35 4.28 8.65
C ALA A 142 5.63 5.27 7.72
N ASN A 143 5.15 6.40 8.25
CA ASN A 143 4.51 7.45 7.45
C ASN A 143 5.48 8.10 6.44
N LEU A 144 6.73 8.35 6.83
CA LEU A 144 7.74 8.89 5.93
C LEU A 144 8.08 7.91 4.81
N LEU A 145 8.17 6.61 5.09
CA LEU A 145 8.37 5.59 4.04
C LEU A 145 7.18 5.52 3.07
N LYS A 146 5.94 5.53 3.59
CA LYS A 146 4.73 5.56 2.74
C LYS A 146 4.72 6.76 1.81
N ASN A 147 4.95 7.96 2.36
CA ASN A 147 4.97 9.20 1.60
C ASN A 147 6.12 9.23 0.60
N GLY A 148 7.31 8.82 1.03
CA GLY A 148 8.49 8.75 0.19
C GLY A 148 8.29 7.84 -1.02
N ARG A 149 7.73 6.65 -0.81
CA ARG A 149 7.43 5.71 -1.89
C ARG A 149 6.38 6.27 -2.84
N SER A 150 5.26 6.80 -2.33
CA SER A 150 4.22 7.38 -3.19
C SER A 150 4.77 8.51 -4.08
N LYS A 151 5.62 9.39 -3.53
CA LYS A 151 6.29 10.45 -4.30
C LYS A 151 7.26 9.92 -5.35
N ILE A 152 8.08 8.91 -5.00
CA ILE A 152 8.98 8.25 -5.96
C ILE A 152 8.18 7.62 -7.10
N GLU A 153 7.10 6.90 -6.79
CA GLU A 153 6.28 6.18 -7.77
C GLU A 153 5.51 7.12 -8.71
N ARG A 154 5.14 8.33 -8.28
CA ARG A 154 4.60 9.37 -9.17
C ARG A 154 5.60 9.81 -10.23
N GLY A 155 6.90 9.66 -9.96
CA GLY A 155 7.98 9.99 -10.88
C GLY A 155 8.14 11.49 -11.13
N GLY A 156 9.01 11.83 -12.10
CA GLY A 156 9.23 13.23 -12.49
C GLY A 156 9.81 14.08 -11.38
N ASP A 157 9.16 15.21 -11.11
CA ASP A 157 9.64 16.23 -10.16
C ASP A 157 9.35 15.88 -8.68
N ASP A 158 8.56 14.82 -8.41
CA ASP A 158 8.27 14.36 -7.05
C ASP A 158 9.38 13.47 -6.45
N ILE A 159 10.27 12.93 -7.29
CA ILE A 159 11.35 12.02 -6.88
C ILE A 159 12.26 12.64 -5.80
N PRO A 160 12.76 13.88 -5.93
CA PRO A 160 13.62 14.50 -4.91
C PRO A 160 12.95 14.65 -3.55
N ASP A 161 11.65 14.95 -3.52
CA ASP A 161 10.87 15.05 -2.28
C ASP A 161 10.68 13.67 -1.66
N GLY A 162 10.44 12.65 -2.48
CA GLY A 162 10.37 11.26 -2.02
C GLY A 162 11.67 10.76 -1.41
N LEU A 163 12.81 11.11 -2.01
CA LEU A 163 14.14 10.81 -1.46
C LEU A 163 14.44 11.60 -0.18
N THR A 164 13.90 12.81 -0.04
CA THR A 164 14.00 13.61 1.19
C THR A 164 13.23 12.97 2.35
N ASP A 165 12.03 12.46 2.08
CA ASP A 165 11.24 11.70 3.04
C ASP A 165 11.97 10.41 3.44
N LEU A 166 12.56 9.70 2.46
CA LEU A 166 13.35 8.49 2.68
C LEU A 166 14.55 8.73 3.59
N ARG A 167 15.33 9.81 3.35
CA ARG A 167 16.43 10.22 4.22
C ARG A 167 15.94 10.48 5.65
N SER A 168 14.87 11.26 5.77
CA SER A 168 14.32 11.64 7.07
C SER A 168 13.81 10.42 7.84
N ALA A 169 13.19 9.45 7.15
CA ALA A 169 12.72 8.21 7.74
C ALA A 169 13.87 7.45 8.40
N LEU A 170 14.97 7.28 7.68
CA LEU A 170 16.17 6.60 8.18
C LEU A 170 16.79 7.31 9.38
N GLU A 171 17.00 8.63 9.30
CA GLU A 171 17.59 9.40 10.39
C GLU A 171 16.79 9.29 11.69
N ILE A 172 15.46 9.47 11.58
CA ILE A 172 14.54 9.34 12.71
C ILE A 172 14.56 7.90 13.22
N PHE A 173 14.60 6.92 12.34
CA PHE A 173 14.64 5.52 12.73
C PHE A 173 15.88 5.17 13.57
N ILE A 174 17.09 5.53 13.10
CA ILE A 174 18.32 5.24 13.85
C ILE A 174 18.35 6.01 15.17
N LYS A 175 17.95 7.28 15.17
CA LYS A 175 17.83 8.07 16.42
C LYS A 175 16.91 7.36 17.43
N ASN A 176 15.73 6.94 16.98
CA ASN A 176 14.75 6.26 17.82
C ASN A 176 15.24 4.87 18.27
N LEU A 177 16.05 4.16 17.46
CA LEU A 177 16.68 2.91 17.87
C LEU A 177 17.68 3.13 19.02
N VAL A 178 18.51 4.17 18.94
CA VAL A 178 19.44 4.53 20.02
C VAL A 178 18.70 4.84 21.32
N GLU A 179 17.59 5.60 21.23
CA GLU A 179 16.70 5.85 22.38
C GLU A 179 16.11 4.54 22.93
N ARG A 180 15.70 3.62 22.05
CA ARG A 180 15.09 2.34 22.42
C ARG A 180 16.01 1.44 23.25
N ILE A 181 17.31 1.46 22.96
CA ILE A 181 18.31 0.70 23.70
C ILE A 181 18.78 1.42 24.99
N GLY A 182 18.12 2.53 25.36
CA GLY A 182 18.39 3.27 26.59
C GLY A 182 19.62 4.17 26.53
N LYS A 183 20.11 4.51 25.33
CA LYS A 183 21.26 5.40 25.13
C LYS A 183 20.79 6.79 24.69
N GLU A 184 21.63 7.78 24.93
CA GLU A 184 21.35 9.16 24.51
C GLU A 184 21.67 9.34 23.02
N PRO A 185 20.68 9.63 22.17
CA PRO A 185 20.92 9.82 20.74
C PRO A 185 21.63 11.15 20.48
N ARG A 186 22.42 11.18 19.40
CA ARG A 186 22.87 12.43 18.77
C ARG A 186 21.76 13.06 17.94
N ALA A 187 21.99 14.30 17.51
CA ALA A 187 21.05 15.02 16.65
C ALA A 187 20.64 14.19 15.42
N GLN A 188 19.41 14.39 14.94
CA GLN A 188 18.80 13.56 13.89
C GLN A 188 19.71 13.43 12.63
N ASN A 189 20.32 14.53 12.20
CA ASN A 189 21.20 14.58 11.03
C ASN A 189 22.59 13.94 11.27
N LYS A 190 22.91 13.49 12.49
CA LYS A 190 24.18 12.82 12.84
C LYS A 190 24.05 11.31 12.75
N LEU A 191 23.58 10.81 11.59
CA LEU A 191 23.35 9.39 11.31
C LEU A 191 24.55 8.51 11.71
N ARG A 192 25.77 8.90 11.28
CA ARG A 192 27.01 8.14 11.54
C ARG A 192 27.35 8.06 13.03
N GLU A 193 27.10 9.12 13.78
CA GLU A 193 27.37 9.13 15.22
C GLU A 193 26.36 8.25 15.96
N ASN A 194 25.09 8.24 15.54
CA ASN A 194 24.08 7.34 16.09
C ASN A 194 24.34 5.86 15.74
N LEU A 195 24.82 5.56 14.53
CA LEU A 195 25.25 4.21 14.14
C LEU A 195 26.43 3.72 14.99
N LYS A 196 27.40 4.60 15.27
CA LYS A 196 28.55 4.28 16.12
C LYS A 196 28.14 3.86 17.53
N ILE A 197 27.07 4.46 18.08
CA ILE A 197 26.50 4.02 19.37
C ILE A 197 25.96 2.60 19.25
N LEU A 198 25.22 2.26 18.19
CA LEU A 198 24.72 0.89 17.97
C LEU A 198 25.86 -0.13 17.78
N GLU A 199 26.99 0.28 17.19
CA GLU A 199 28.20 -0.52 17.06
C GLU A 199 28.87 -0.77 18.41
N GLU A 200 29.08 0.28 19.21
CA GLU A 200 29.70 0.22 20.54
C GLU A 200 28.90 -0.67 21.52
N GLU A 201 27.58 -0.70 21.37
CA GLU A 201 26.68 -1.54 22.15
C GLU A 201 26.52 -2.97 21.59
N GLY A 202 27.22 -3.30 20.50
CA GLY A 202 27.25 -4.65 19.93
C GLY A 202 26.01 -5.06 19.13
N TYR A 203 25.09 -4.14 18.85
CA TYR A 203 23.92 -4.42 18.01
C TYR A 203 24.27 -4.46 16.52
N VAL A 204 25.35 -3.80 16.10
CA VAL A 204 25.77 -3.75 14.70
C VAL A 204 27.27 -4.03 14.63
N ASP A 205 27.68 -4.96 13.76
CA ASP A 205 29.10 -5.15 13.47
C ASP A 205 29.66 -3.93 12.74
N LYS A 206 30.90 -3.56 13.04
CA LYS A 206 31.58 -2.40 12.43
C LYS A 206 31.50 -2.40 10.89
N LYS A 207 31.65 -3.55 10.23
CA LYS A 207 31.56 -3.64 8.76
C LYS A 207 30.16 -3.31 8.25
N ILE A 208 29.13 -3.73 8.99
CA ILE A 208 27.74 -3.47 8.64
C ILE A 208 27.40 -2.00 8.90
N GLY A 209 27.86 -1.44 10.01
CA GLY A 209 27.72 -0.02 10.31
C GLY A 209 28.39 0.86 9.26
N GLU A 210 29.59 0.49 8.81
CA GLU A 210 30.30 1.14 7.70
C GLU A 210 29.55 0.98 6.37
N LEU A 211 29.01 -0.20 6.06
CA LEU A 211 28.21 -0.43 4.84
C LEU A 211 26.97 0.47 4.82
N ILE A 212 26.18 0.46 5.89
CA ILE A 212 24.98 1.29 6.05
C ILE A 212 25.37 2.77 5.96
N SER A 213 26.43 3.18 6.65
CA SER A 213 26.89 4.56 6.59
C SER A 213 27.35 4.97 5.19
N ASN A 214 28.08 4.12 4.47
CA ASN A 214 28.62 4.42 3.14
C ASN A 214 27.51 4.47 2.07
N ILE A 215 26.61 3.47 2.05
CA ILE A 215 25.50 3.47 1.12
C ILE A 215 24.63 4.73 1.31
N LEU A 216 24.41 5.13 2.57
CA LEU A 216 23.45 6.17 2.90
C LEU A 216 24.06 7.58 2.90
N ASN A 217 25.33 7.76 3.30
CA ASN A 217 26.04 9.04 3.19
C ASN A 217 26.60 9.31 1.79
N THR A 218 27.09 8.30 1.07
CA THR A 218 27.76 8.56 -0.21
C THR A 218 26.77 8.78 -1.34
N TRP A 219 25.57 8.19 -1.28
CA TRP A 219 24.58 8.29 -2.37
C TRP A 219 23.41 9.21 -2.04
N LEU A 220 22.63 8.90 -0.99
CA LEU A 220 21.45 9.70 -0.60
C LEU A 220 21.83 11.12 -0.20
N TRP A 221 22.88 11.28 0.60
CA TRP A 221 23.33 12.59 1.07
C TRP A 221 24.02 13.43 -0.02
N ARG A 222 24.95 12.86 -0.80
CA ARG A 222 25.56 13.60 -1.93
C ARG A 222 24.50 14.06 -2.92
N TYR A 223 23.57 13.18 -3.28
CA TYR A 223 22.48 13.55 -4.19
C TYR A 223 21.61 14.67 -3.63
N LEU A 224 21.21 14.58 -2.36
CA LEU A 224 20.31 15.55 -1.72
C LEU A 224 21.00 16.80 -1.18
N SER A 225 22.33 16.90 -1.17
CA SER A 225 23.05 17.98 -0.48
C SER A 225 24.17 18.65 -1.30
N ASP A 226 24.80 17.97 -2.27
CA ASP A 226 25.98 18.52 -2.97
C ASP A 226 25.62 19.63 -3.98
N LYS A 227 24.35 19.74 -4.40
CA LYS A 227 23.89 20.77 -5.35
C LYS A 227 22.53 21.37 -4.95
N PRO A 228 22.30 22.67 -5.22
CA PRO A 228 20.97 23.27 -5.14
C PRO A 228 19.95 22.44 -5.93
N VAL A 229 18.70 22.37 -5.49
CA VAL A 229 17.64 21.50 -6.06
C VAL A 229 17.57 21.58 -7.60
N HIS A 230 17.74 22.79 -8.15
CA HIS A 230 17.72 23.09 -9.59
C HIS A 230 19.01 22.74 -10.37
N LYS A 231 20.06 22.24 -9.70
CA LYS A 231 21.35 21.85 -10.31
C LYS A 231 21.70 20.37 -10.10
N ARG A 232 20.83 19.58 -9.47
CA ARG A 232 21.04 18.14 -9.25
C ARG A 232 20.92 17.41 -10.58
N GLU A 233 21.77 16.41 -10.80
CA GLU A 233 21.50 15.44 -11.86
C GLU A 233 20.15 14.77 -11.59
N LYS A 234 19.38 14.45 -12.63
CA LYS A 234 18.08 13.81 -12.43
C LYS A 234 18.31 12.33 -12.10
N ILE A 235 18.03 11.92 -10.86
CA ILE A 235 17.85 10.50 -10.55
C ILE A 235 16.62 10.01 -11.31
N ASN A 236 16.76 8.90 -12.02
CA ASN A 236 15.63 8.26 -12.68
C ASN A 236 14.82 7.41 -11.69
N LEU A 237 13.62 7.02 -12.10
CA LEU A 237 12.70 6.22 -11.26
C LEU A 237 13.34 4.91 -10.79
N THR A 238 14.11 4.25 -11.65
CA THR A 238 14.77 2.96 -11.33
C THR A 238 15.80 3.13 -10.22
N GLU A 239 16.64 4.15 -10.30
CA GLU A 239 17.62 4.51 -9.27
C GLU A 239 16.93 4.89 -7.95
N ALA A 240 15.85 5.67 -8.01
CA ALA A 240 15.09 6.05 -6.82
C ALA A 240 14.47 4.82 -6.12
N ARG A 241 13.90 3.88 -6.89
CA ARG A 241 13.38 2.61 -6.38
C ARG A 241 14.47 1.73 -5.76
N PHE A 242 15.64 1.68 -6.38
CA PHE A 242 16.80 0.97 -5.85
C PHE A 242 17.23 1.55 -4.49
N LEU A 243 17.37 2.87 -4.40
CA LEU A 243 17.70 3.54 -3.13
C LEU A 243 16.65 3.28 -2.04
N PHE A 244 15.37 3.35 -2.40
CA PHE A 244 14.27 3.04 -1.49
C PHE A 244 14.41 1.62 -0.93
N SER A 245 14.66 0.65 -1.81
CA SER A 245 14.80 -0.76 -1.44
C SER A 245 15.97 -0.99 -0.48
N ILE A 246 17.12 -0.34 -0.71
CA ILE A 246 18.27 -0.48 0.20
C ILE A 246 17.97 0.11 1.58
N VAL A 247 17.28 1.24 1.65
CA VAL A 247 16.90 1.85 2.93
C VAL A 247 15.93 0.96 3.67
N GLU A 248 14.91 0.41 2.99
CA GLU A 248 13.98 -0.53 3.62
C GLU A 248 14.67 -1.76 4.18
N GLU A 249 15.59 -2.36 3.43
CA GLU A 249 16.35 -3.51 3.91
C GLU A 249 17.28 -3.16 5.06
N SER A 250 17.90 -1.98 5.04
CA SER A 250 18.72 -1.49 6.15
C SER A 250 17.89 -1.31 7.42
N ILE A 251 16.69 -0.71 7.31
CA ILE A 251 15.77 -0.55 8.43
C ILE A 251 15.30 -1.92 8.93
N ASN A 252 14.91 -2.82 8.04
CA ASN A 252 14.46 -4.16 8.38
C ASN A 252 15.56 -4.96 9.12
N PHE A 253 16.79 -4.93 8.59
CA PHE A 253 17.94 -5.56 9.22
C PHE A 253 18.16 -5.03 10.64
N LEU A 254 18.27 -3.70 10.80
CA LEU A 254 18.51 -3.08 12.10
C LEU A 254 17.36 -3.32 13.08
N LEU A 255 16.12 -3.27 12.61
CA LEU A 255 14.94 -3.57 13.43
C LEU A 255 14.98 -5.00 13.95
N ASN A 256 15.27 -5.98 13.07
CA ASN A 256 15.40 -7.39 13.43
C ASN A 256 16.54 -7.59 14.44
N LYS A 257 17.68 -6.95 14.21
CA LYS A 257 18.87 -7.10 15.03
C LYS A 257 18.71 -6.51 16.43
N VAL A 258 18.18 -5.28 16.52
CA VAL A 258 18.06 -4.55 17.80
C VAL A 258 16.87 -5.04 18.62
N LEU A 259 15.71 -5.30 18.01
CA LEU A 259 14.50 -5.62 18.77
C LEU A 259 14.27 -7.11 18.98
N TYR A 260 14.80 -7.95 18.10
CA TYR A 260 14.53 -9.38 18.12
C TYR A 260 15.79 -10.24 18.30
N GLY A 261 16.99 -9.64 18.24
CA GLY A 261 18.27 -10.33 18.48
C GLY A 261 18.71 -11.26 17.35
N PHE A 262 18.05 -11.22 16.19
CA PHE A 262 18.41 -11.99 14.99
C PHE A 262 19.50 -11.27 14.19
#